data_AF-A0A2E8YTH7-F1
#
_entry.id   AF-A0A2E8YTH7-F1
#
_cell.length_a   1.000
_cell.length_b   1.000
_cell.length_c   1.000
_cell.angle_alpha   90.00
_cell.angle_beta   90.00
_cell.angle_gamma   90.00
#
_symmetry.space_group_name_H-M   'P 1'
#
loop_
_entity.id
_entity.type
_entity.pdbx_description
1 polymer ?
#
loop_
_entity_poly.entity_id
_entity_poly.type
_entity_poly.pdbx_seq_one_letter_code
_entity_poly.pdbx_strand_id
1 'polypeptide(L)'
;MAHQTTPRPTEAICPSWCAGHRDEYQAWEERLDSRTPERDHADRGTVIGGVSVSLLQTEVPDGMLTPRVVVAGDTEGMHELTEDQAHDLGLALVRAADRLRRMRMEGQR
;
A
#
# COMPACT_ATOMS: atom_id res chain seq x y z
N MET A 1 4.33 33.00 8.74
CA MET A 1 5.30 31.98 9.18
C MET A 1 5.31 30.89 8.13
N ALA A 2 6.41 30.73 7.40
CA ALA A 2 6.53 29.70 6.38
C ALA A 2 6.65 28.35 7.11
N HIS A 3 5.65 27.48 6.98
CA HIS A 3 5.83 26.07 7.32
C HIS A 3 6.94 25.56 6.40
N GLN A 4 8.13 25.39 6.95
CA GLN A 4 9.18 24.61 6.32
C GLN A 4 8.61 23.19 6.17
N THR A 5 8.10 22.86 4.99
CA THR A 5 7.83 21.48 4.62
C THR A 5 9.18 20.82 4.44
N THR A 6 9.71 20.24 5.51
CA THR A 6 10.75 19.22 5.40
C THR A 6 10.30 18.28 4.28
N PRO A 7 11.12 18.01 3.24
CA PRO A 7 10.74 17.06 2.22
C PRO A 7 10.44 15.75 2.93
N ARG A 8 9.15 15.36 2.97
CA ARG A 8 8.76 14.06 3.52
C ARG A 8 9.57 13.02 2.74
N PRO A 9 10.18 12.02 3.42
CA PRO A 9 10.85 10.93 2.71
C PRO A 9 9.87 10.43 1.65
N THR A 10 10.28 10.49 0.38
CA THR A 10 9.37 10.33 -0.76
C THR A 10 8.60 9.03 -0.61
N GLU A 11 7.30 9.14 -0.36
CA GLU A 11 6.38 8.00 -0.32
C GLU A 11 6.48 7.28 -1.67
N ALA A 12 6.98 6.04 -1.66
CA ALA A 12 7.33 5.34 -2.91
C ALA A 12 6.09 4.83 -3.66
N ILE A 13 4.94 4.81 -2.98
CA ILE A 13 3.76 4.06 -3.41
C ILE A 13 2.52 4.95 -3.62
N CYS A 14 2.34 5.96 -2.77
CA CYS A 14 1.17 6.84 -2.77
C CYS A 14 1.19 7.67 -4.07
N PRO A 15 0.21 7.48 -4.98
CA PRO A 15 0.10 8.31 -6.17
C PRO A 15 -0.36 9.71 -5.77
N SER A 16 -0.07 10.74 -6.57
CA SER A 16 -0.35 12.16 -6.23
C SER A 16 -1.81 12.49 -5.86
N TRP A 17 -2.77 11.63 -6.18
CA TRP A 17 -4.20 11.79 -5.83
C TRP A 17 -4.58 11.20 -4.46
N CYS A 18 -3.68 10.46 -3.81
CA CYS A 18 -3.82 9.86 -2.49
C CYS A 18 -4.11 10.96 -1.43
N ALA A 19 -5.09 10.71 -0.55
CA ALA A 19 -5.66 11.73 0.35
C ALA A 19 -4.60 12.38 1.27
N GLY A 20 -3.49 11.70 1.53
CA GLY A 20 -2.34 12.24 2.25
C GLY A 20 -1.58 13.37 1.63
N HIS A 21 -1.63 13.48 0.30
CA HIS A 21 -1.08 14.61 -0.42
C HIS A 21 -2.05 15.78 -0.52
N ARG A 22 -3.32 15.57 -0.13
CA ARG A 22 -4.38 16.60 -0.16
C ARG A 22 -4.76 17.08 1.24
N ASP A 23 -4.01 16.68 2.27
CA ASP A 23 -4.34 16.90 3.69
C ASP A 23 -5.77 16.43 4.05
N GLU A 24 -6.31 15.50 3.26
CA GLU A 24 -7.67 14.94 3.36
C GLU A 24 -7.69 13.64 4.17
N TYR A 25 -6.54 13.20 4.69
CA TYR A 25 -6.55 12.05 5.57
C TYR A 25 -7.43 12.33 6.79
N GLN A 26 -8.28 11.36 7.12
CA GLN A 26 -8.83 11.28 8.46
C GLN A 26 -7.66 11.14 9.46
N ALA A 27 -7.89 11.54 10.72
CA ALA A 27 -6.89 11.53 11.78
C ALA A 27 -6.15 10.17 11.83
N TRP A 28 -4.91 10.18 12.31
CA TRP A 28 -4.12 8.96 12.52
C TRP A 28 -4.99 7.86 13.10
N GLU A 29 -5.24 6.79 12.36
CA GLU A 29 -6.00 5.67 12.90
C GLU A 29 -5.06 4.91 13.84
N GLU A 30 -5.33 4.98 15.13
CA GLU A 30 -4.75 4.05 16.08
C GLU A 30 -5.26 2.65 15.69
N ARG A 31 -4.40 1.83 15.07
CA ARG A 31 -4.70 0.38 15.01
C ARG A 31 -4.90 -0.08 16.45
N LEU A 32 -5.94 -0.89 16.69
CA LEU A 32 -6.31 -1.40 18.01
C LEU A 32 -5.17 -2.09 18.80
N ASP A 33 -4.05 -2.44 18.13
CA ASP A 33 -2.87 -3.08 18.71
C ASP A 33 -1.60 -2.20 18.74
N SER A 34 -1.60 -1.03 18.08
CA SER A 34 -0.44 -0.15 17.95
C SER A 34 -0.65 1.10 18.80
N ARG A 35 0.20 1.27 19.83
CA ARG A 35 0.28 2.53 20.61
C ARG A 35 0.87 3.68 19.80
N THR A 36 1.22 3.43 18.55
CA THR A 36 1.84 4.36 17.64
C THR A 36 0.84 4.67 16.53
N PRO A 37 0.53 5.95 16.29
CA PRO A 37 -0.36 6.32 15.21
C PRO A 37 0.24 5.90 13.86
N GLU A 38 -0.52 5.16 13.05
CA GLU A 38 -0.09 4.62 11.75
C GLU A 38 -0.99 5.14 10.63
N ARG A 39 -0.44 5.31 9.42
CA ARG A 39 -1.24 5.58 8.21
C ARG A 39 -0.82 4.63 7.10
N ASP A 40 -1.81 3.94 6.53
CA ASP A 40 -1.58 3.01 5.45
C ASP A 40 -1.74 3.71 4.09
N HIS A 41 -0.70 3.59 3.25
CA HIS A 41 -0.62 4.16 1.91
C HIS A 41 -0.66 3.04 0.89
N ALA A 42 -1.77 2.90 0.18
CA ALA A 42 -1.95 1.87 -0.84
C ALA A 42 -1.78 2.43 -2.26
N ASP A 43 -1.29 1.60 -3.18
CA ASP A 43 -1.46 1.88 -4.60
C ASP A 43 -2.90 1.59 -5.06
N ARG A 44 -3.18 1.74 -6.36
CA ARG A 44 -4.51 1.44 -6.92
C ARG A 44 -4.92 -0.03 -6.79
N GLY A 45 -3.98 -0.93 -6.50
CA GLY A 45 -4.21 -2.37 -6.50
C GLY A 45 -4.71 -2.92 -7.82
N THR A 46 -5.05 -4.21 -7.80
CA THR A 46 -5.80 -4.91 -8.85
C THR A 46 -6.83 -5.81 -8.18
N VAL A 47 -8.08 -5.79 -8.64
CA VAL A 47 -9.17 -6.61 -8.10
C VAL A 47 -9.53 -7.70 -9.10
N ILE A 48 -9.49 -8.96 -8.68
CA ILE A 48 -9.82 -10.15 -9.47
C ILE A 48 -10.69 -11.08 -8.63
N GLY A 49 -11.91 -11.37 -9.07
CA GLY A 49 -12.78 -12.35 -8.39
C GLY A 49 -13.09 -12.02 -6.93
N GLY A 50 -13.19 -10.73 -6.57
CA GLY A 50 -13.39 -10.29 -5.19
C GLY A 50 -12.13 -10.31 -4.33
N VAL A 51 -10.98 -10.72 -4.89
CA VAL A 51 -9.66 -10.63 -4.25
C VAL A 51 -8.91 -9.42 -4.79
N SER A 52 -8.40 -8.59 -3.90
CA SER A 52 -7.55 -7.45 -4.22
C SER A 52 -6.09 -7.76 -3.93
N VAL A 53 -5.20 -7.35 -4.84
CA VAL A 53 -3.74 -7.39 -4.68
C VAL A 53 -3.21 -5.97 -4.80
N SER A 54 -2.60 -5.46 -3.74
CA SER A 54 -2.12 -4.07 -3.68
C SER A 54 -0.76 -3.98 -3.03
N LEU A 55 -0.03 -2.89 -3.27
CA LEU A 55 1.13 -2.53 -2.47
C LEU A 55 0.71 -1.59 -1.34
N LEU A 56 1.22 -1.83 -0.14
CA LEU A 56 0.97 -1.04 1.05
C LEU A 56 2.29 -0.54 1.63
N GLN A 57 2.35 0.75 1.97
CA GLN A 57 3.43 1.34 2.75
C GLN A 57 2.83 2.02 3.97
N THR A 58 3.31 1.67 5.17
CA THR A 58 2.79 2.24 6.41
C THR A 58 3.69 3.38 6.87
N GLU A 59 3.10 4.55 7.11
CA GLU A 59 3.71 5.71 7.74
C GLU A 59 3.56 5.61 9.26
N VAL A 60 4.65 5.90 9.96
CA VAL A 60 4.76 5.99 11.42
C VAL A 60 5.38 7.35 11.78
N PRO A 61 5.31 7.83 13.04
CA PRO A 61 5.79 9.17 13.41
C PRO A 61 7.25 9.45 13.02
N ASP A 62 8.10 8.43 13.04
CA ASP A 62 9.54 8.55 12.78
C ASP A 62 9.93 8.17 11.34
N GLY A 63 8.97 7.93 10.44
CA GLY A 63 9.24 7.68 9.02
C GLY A 63 8.32 6.68 8.36
N MET A 64 8.81 6.01 7.32
CA MET A 64 8.04 5.05 6.54
C MET A 64 8.56 3.63 6.74
N LEU A 65 7.66 2.68 6.99
CA LEU A 65 8.00 1.26 6.99
C LEU A 65 8.29 0.76 5.57
N THR A 66 8.96 -0.39 5.48
CA THR A 66 9.23 -1.04 4.20
C THR A 66 7.90 -1.44 3.56
N PRO A 67 7.67 -1.14 2.28
CA PRO A 67 6.43 -1.54 1.65
C PRO A 67 6.26 -3.06 1.53
N ARG A 68 5.01 -3.51 1.49
CA ARG A 68 4.61 -4.92 1.42
C ARG A 68 3.51 -5.15 0.39
N VAL A 69 3.46 -6.36 -0.15
CA VAL A 69 2.31 -6.83 -0.93
C VAL A 69 1.21 -7.24 0.04
N VAL A 70 0.00 -6.73 -0.17
CA VAL A 70 -1.20 -7.10 0.59
C VAL A 70 -2.17 -7.78 -0.37
N VAL A 71 -2.68 -8.93 0.07
CA VAL A 71 -3.77 -9.64 -0.59
C VAL A 71 -4.96 -9.60 0.36
N ALA A 72 -6.07 -9.03 -0.08
CA ALA A 72 -7.28 -8.93 0.73
C ALA A 72 -8.49 -9.39 -0.09
N GLY A 73 -9.22 -10.35 0.45
CA GLY A 73 -10.57 -10.72 0.00
C GLY A 73 -11.58 -10.46 1.13
N ASP A 74 -12.86 -10.60 0.82
CA ASP A 74 -13.91 -10.52 1.86
C ASP A 74 -13.64 -11.57 2.95
N THR A 75 -13.71 -11.15 4.21
CA THR A 75 -13.08 -11.82 5.35
C THR A 75 -13.71 -13.14 5.80
N GLU A 76 -14.66 -13.72 5.07
CA GLU A 76 -15.32 -14.97 5.46
C GLU A 76 -15.63 -15.86 4.26
N GLY A 77 -14.63 -16.56 3.71
CA GLY A 77 -14.91 -17.61 2.72
C GLY A 77 -13.71 -18.13 1.93
N MET A 78 -13.94 -19.24 1.23
CA MET A 78 -13.10 -19.64 0.09
C MET A 78 -13.62 -18.93 -1.16
N HIS A 79 -12.70 -18.35 -1.95
CA HIS A 79 -13.04 -17.77 -3.24
C HIS A 79 -12.88 -18.83 -4.33
N GLU A 80 -13.98 -19.19 -4.97
CA GLU A 80 -13.94 -19.97 -6.22
C GLU A 80 -13.62 -19.03 -7.38
N LEU A 81 -12.51 -19.29 -8.06
CA LEU A 81 -12.05 -18.52 -9.20
C LEU A 81 -12.22 -19.35 -10.48
N THR A 82 -12.58 -18.70 -11.57
CA THR A 82 -12.42 -19.28 -12.90
C THR A 82 -10.94 -19.44 -13.24
N GLU A 83 -10.60 -20.25 -14.25
CA GLU A 83 -9.20 -20.42 -14.70
C GLU A 83 -8.57 -19.07 -15.08
N ASP A 84 -9.30 -18.21 -15.79
CA ASP A 84 -8.84 -16.86 -16.17
C ASP A 84 -8.60 -15.97 -14.94
N GLN A 85 -9.50 -16.00 -13.95
CA GLN A 85 -9.35 -15.24 -12.72
C GLN A 85 -8.16 -15.72 -11.89
N ALA A 86 -7.94 -17.03 -11.81
CA ALA A 86 -6.78 -17.59 -11.11
C ALA A 86 -5.47 -17.18 -11.81
N HIS A 87 -5.44 -17.21 -13.15
CA HIS A 87 -4.30 -16.76 -13.94
C HIS A 87 -4.01 -15.26 -13.71
N ASP A 88 -5.03 -14.41 -13.79
CA ASP A 88 -4.88 -12.96 -13.62
C ASP A 88 -4.47 -12.59 -12.19
N LEU A 89 -4.97 -13.30 -11.18
CA LEU A 89 -4.54 -13.16 -9.80
C LEU A 89 -3.05 -13.50 -9.65
N GLY A 90 -2.60 -14.59 -10.27
CA GLY A 90 -1.19 -14.97 -10.31
C GLY A 90 -0.31 -13.88 -10.94
N LEU A 91 -0.73 -13.32 -12.07
CA LEU A 91 -0.03 -12.22 -12.72
C LEU A 91 0.00 -10.94 -11.86
N ALA A 92 -1.08 -10.61 -11.16
CA ALA A 92 -1.14 -9.46 -10.27
C ALA A 92 -0.12 -9.60 -9.11
N LEU A 93 -0.01 -10.78 -8.51
CA LEU A 93 0.97 -11.07 -7.46
C LEU A 93 2.41 -10.92 -7.96
N VAL A 94 2.73 -11.49 -9.13
CA VAL A 94 4.05 -11.37 -9.74
C VAL A 94 4.40 -9.90 -10.00
N ARG A 95 3.49 -9.13 -10.59
CA ARG A 95 3.69 -7.71 -10.88
C ARG A 95 3.91 -6.89 -9.61
N ALA A 96 3.14 -7.14 -8.55
CA ALA A 96 3.30 -6.48 -7.26
C ALA A 96 4.67 -6.79 -6.63
N ALA A 97 5.07 -8.06 -6.62
CA ALA A 97 6.37 -8.49 -6.11
C ALA A 97 7.53 -7.86 -6.89
N ASP A 98 7.46 -7.84 -8.22
CA ASP A 98 8.50 -7.24 -9.06
C ASP A 98 8.59 -5.72 -8.90
N ARG A 99 7.45 -5.04 -8.71
CA ARG A 99 7.44 -3.61 -8.40
C ARG A 99 8.12 -3.33 -7.06
N LEU A 100 7.83 -4.14 -6.03
CA LEU A 100 8.49 -4.02 -4.73
C LEU A 100 10.01 -4.27 -4.82
N ARG A 101 10.43 -5.26 -5.62
CA ARG A 101 11.86 -5.51 -5.88
C ARG A 101 12.54 -4.31 -6.54
N ARG A 102 11.92 -3.70 -7.56
CA ARG A 102 12.45 -2.49 -8.21
C ARG A 102 12.63 -1.34 -7.22
N MET A 103 11.62 -1.06 -6.40
CA MET A 103 11.69 -0.02 -5.36
C MET A 103 12.87 -0.23 -4.40
N ARG A 104 13.13 -1.48 -3.98
CA ARG A 104 14.29 -1.80 -3.12
C ARG A 104 15.63 -1.54 -3.80
N MET A 105 15.74 -1.83 -5.10
CA MET A 105 16.97 -1.61 -5.87
C MET A 105 17.21 -0.12 -6.15
N GLU A 106 16.14 0.65 -6.36
CA GLU A 106 16.21 2.10 -6.62
C GLU A 106 16.57 2.88 -5.35
N GLY A 107 16.06 2.48 -4.17
CA GLY A 107 16.40 3.09 -2.88
C GLY A 107 17.78 2.73 -2.31
N GLN A 108 18.57 1.89 -3.00
CA GLN A 108 19.94 1.50 -2.63
C GLN A 108 21.03 2.26 -3.39
N ARG A 109 20.67 3.23 -4.23
CA ARG A 109 21.59 4.11 -4.97
C ARG A 109 21.71 5.47 -4.31
#